data_AF-A0A3N5RZA1-F1
#
_entry.id   AF-A0A3N5RZA1-F1
#
_cell.length_a   1.000
_cell.length_b   1.000
_cell.length_c   1.000
_cell.angle_alpha   90.00
_cell.angle_beta   90.00
_cell.angle_gamma   90.00
#
_symmetry.space_group_name_H-M   'P 1'
#
loop_
_entity.id
_entity.type
_entity.pdbx_description
1 polymer ?
#
loop_
_entity_poly.entity_id
_entity_poly.type
_entity_poly.pdbx_seq_one_letter_code
_entity_poly.pdbx_strand_id
1 'polypeptide(L)'
;MRVHAPENRQCGGLPKIGVRPVIDGRRNGVRESLEEPIMTMALSAAELITGGLRHACGLPVGCVVPDFTTGGAAEAARCSELFRKEGVGAVIDVTRCWCYAAEIIELDPWMPRAIWGFNGTKKPGAVYLAGASAAGVQMGLPVFKIYGRDVQDENDFSIPGDVREQILRFARAAIAVAAMRGSSYLSMGGVSMGIAGSMVDHDFFRAYLGMRTEYVDMSEFVRRLERGIYDAEEFEKAMEWVRANCAETADPNPAGIRRNRRQLNGDWEVSVKMALVARDLMAGNPKLAEMGHIEESEGHNALAAGFQGQ
;
A
#
# COMPACT_ATOMS: atom_id res chain seq x y z
N MET A 1 -19.42 -16.23 -9.88
CA MET A 1 -18.08 -15.72 -10.27
C MET A 1 -17.09 -16.25 -9.25
N ARG A 2 -16.08 -17.03 -9.64
CA ARG A 2 -14.99 -17.36 -8.72
C ARG A 2 -14.16 -16.09 -8.53
N VAL A 3 -14.23 -15.49 -7.35
CA VAL A 3 -13.36 -14.37 -6.99
C VAL A 3 -12.02 -14.98 -6.60
N HIS A 4 -10.91 -14.51 -7.19
CA HIS A 4 -9.58 -14.95 -6.78
C HIS A 4 -9.38 -14.66 -5.27
N ALA A 5 -8.71 -15.57 -4.58
CA ALA A 5 -8.35 -15.34 -3.19
C ALA A 5 -7.44 -14.10 -3.06
N PRO A 6 -7.54 -13.33 -1.98
CA PRO A 6 -6.62 -12.23 -1.72
C PRO A 6 -5.16 -12.67 -1.73
N GLU A 7 -4.31 -11.97 -2.48
CA GLU A 7 -2.90 -12.35 -2.68
C GLU A 7 -2.02 -11.13 -2.98
N ASN A 8 -0.87 -11.03 -2.32
CA ASN A 8 0.14 -10.04 -2.69
C ASN A 8 0.90 -10.48 -3.94
N ARG A 9 0.84 -9.67 -4.99
CA ARG A 9 1.50 -9.94 -6.29
C ARG A 9 2.79 -9.16 -6.50
N GLN A 10 3.15 -8.29 -5.57
CA GLN A 10 4.39 -7.52 -5.63
C GLN A 10 5.51 -8.26 -4.90
N CYS A 11 6.74 -8.05 -5.34
CA CYS A 11 7.92 -8.51 -4.64
C CYS A 11 8.05 -7.76 -3.31
N GLY A 12 8.07 -8.49 -2.19
CA GLY A 12 8.23 -7.95 -0.84
C GLY A 12 7.01 -8.15 0.07
N GLY A 13 7.16 -7.74 1.33
CA GLY A 13 6.07 -7.77 2.30
C GLY A 13 5.09 -6.61 2.12
N LEU A 14 3.81 -6.83 2.46
CA LEU A 14 2.84 -5.75 2.54
C LEU A 14 3.20 -4.79 3.69
N PRO A 15 3.10 -3.47 3.48
CA PRO A 15 3.46 -2.50 4.52
C PRO A 15 2.53 -2.61 5.73
N LYS A 16 3.07 -2.51 6.94
CA LYS A 16 2.30 -2.53 8.18
C LYS A 16 2.17 -1.11 8.78
N ILE A 17 1.23 -0.94 9.70
CA ILE A 17 1.17 0.24 10.57
C ILE A 17 1.85 -0.06 11.91
N GLY A 18 2.84 0.73 12.29
CA GLY A 18 3.40 0.71 13.65
C GLY A 18 2.48 1.50 14.57
N VAL A 19 2.02 0.90 15.67
CA VAL A 19 1.28 1.62 16.72
C VAL A 19 2.18 1.70 17.94
N ARG A 20 2.67 2.90 18.25
CA ARG A 20 3.66 3.11 19.30
C ARG A 20 3.00 3.68 20.56
N PRO A 21 2.89 2.90 21.65
CA PRO A 21 2.42 3.41 22.93
C PRO A 21 3.49 4.30 23.57
N VAL A 22 3.23 5.59 23.68
CA VAL A 22 4.16 6.57 24.28
C VAL A 22 3.70 6.98 25.67
N ILE A 23 4.64 7.11 26.61
CA ILE A 23 4.35 7.23 28.06
C ILE A 23 5.22 8.28 28.74
N ASP A 24 4.79 8.75 29.91
CA ASP A 24 5.64 9.54 30.82
C ASP A 24 6.81 8.68 31.32
N GLY A 25 8.04 9.15 31.13
CA GLY A 25 9.24 8.41 31.52
C GLY A 25 9.48 8.32 33.02
N ARG A 26 8.80 9.11 33.85
CA ARG A 26 9.02 9.16 35.31
C ARG A 26 8.55 7.86 35.98
N ARG A 27 9.48 7.17 36.62
CA ARG A 27 9.24 5.98 37.45
C ARG A 27 8.78 6.35 38.87
N ASN A 28 8.61 5.35 39.73
CA ASN A 28 8.20 5.49 41.13
C ASN A 28 6.73 5.90 41.30
N GLY A 29 5.85 5.38 40.44
CA GLY A 29 4.40 5.44 40.57
C GLY A 29 3.70 6.13 39.41
N VAL A 30 4.37 7.01 38.66
CA VAL A 30 3.74 7.71 37.52
C VAL A 30 3.61 6.77 36.33
N ARG A 31 4.74 6.30 35.77
CA ARG A 31 4.76 5.41 34.61
C ARG A 31 4.01 4.12 34.87
N GLU A 32 4.26 3.48 36.02
CA GLU A 32 3.68 2.20 36.40
C GLU A 32 2.15 2.23 36.41
N SER A 33 1.54 3.37 36.75
CA SER A 33 0.08 3.57 36.74
C SER A 33 -0.54 3.75 35.33
N LEU A 34 0.30 3.90 34.29
CA LEU A 34 -0.10 4.26 32.93
C LEU A 34 0.24 3.19 31.89
N GLU A 35 1.10 2.21 32.23
CA GLU A 35 1.56 1.14 31.32
C GLU A 35 0.38 0.39 30.70
N GLU A 36 -0.49 -0.20 31.52
CA GLU A 36 -1.63 -0.99 31.04
C GLU A 36 -2.63 -0.12 30.24
N PRO A 37 -3.12 1.03 30.73
CA PRO A 37 -4.08 1.84 29.97
C PRO A 37 -3.59 2.29 28.59
N ILE A 38 -2.30 2.64 28.47
CA ILE A 38 -1.72 3.09 27.20
C ILE A 38 -1.48 1.90 26.27
N MET A 39 -1.04 0.75 26.79
CA MET A 39 -0.91 -0.45 25.98
C MET A 39 -2.27 -0.91 25.43
N THR A 40 -3.32 -0.91 26.25
CA THR A 40 -4.69 -1.20 25.83
C THR A 40 -5.14 -0.29 24.69
N MET A 41 -4.85 1.02 24.79
CA MET A 41 -5.15 1.98 23.74
C MET A 41 -4.43 1.67 22.41
N ALA A 42 -3.17 1.23 22.46
CA ALA A 42 -2.42 0.82 21.27
C ALA A 42 -3.00 -0.45 20.63
N LEU A 43 -3.33 -1.44 21.44
CA LEU A 43 -3.94 -2.68 20.98
C LEU A 43 -5.32 -2.43 20.34
N SER A 44 -6.16 -1.57 20.95
CA SER A 44 -7.46 -1.20 20.38
C SER A 44 -7.33 -0.46 19.04
N ALA A 45 -6.33 0.41 18.88
CA ALA A 45 -6.06 1.07 17.61
C ALA A 45 -5.62 0.05 16.53
N ALA A 46 -4.74 -0.89 16.90
CA ALA A 46 -4.28 -1.96 16.00
C ALA A 46 -5.44 -2.87 15.57
N GLU A 47 -6.32 -3.25 16.50
CA GLU A 47 -7.52 -4.05 16.22
C GLU A 47 -8.48 -3.31 15.29
N LEU A 48 -8.72 -2.01 15.56
CA LEU A 48 -9.56 -1.17 14.70
C LEU A 48 -9.05 -1.14 13.26
N ILE A 49 -7.75 -0.94 13.06
CA ILE A 49 -7.13 -0.86 11.73
C ILE A 49 -7.21 -2.23 11.03
N THR A 50 -6.78 -3.29 11.72
CA THR A 50 -6.74 -4.65 11.15
C THR A 50 -8.14 -5.16 10.80
N GLY A 51 -9.13 -4.88 11.66
CA GLY A 51 -10.53 -5.23 11.42
C GLY A 51 -11.18 -4.39 10.32
N GLY A 52 -10.83 -3.09 10.24
CA GLY A 52 -11.51 -2.12 9.38
C GLY A 52 -10.90 -1.90 7.99
N LEU A 53 -9.64 -2.28 7.76
CA LEU A 53 -8.94 -2.02 6.49
C LEU A 53 -8.40 -3.29 5.83
N ARG A 54 -8.31 -3.22 4.51
CA ARG A 54 -7.65 -4.19 3.64
C ARG A 54 -6.65 -3.47 2.74
N HIS A 55 -5.57 -4.14 2.40
CA HIS A 55 -4.72 -3.77 1.27
C HIS A 55 -5.52 -3.87 -0.04
N ALA A 56 -5.02 -3.25 -1.11
CA ALA A 56 -5.66 -3.32 -2.44
C ALA A 56 -5.79 -4.75 -2.96
N CYS A 57 -4.91 -5.66 -2.53
CA CYS A 57 -4.96 -7.09 -2.82
C CYS A 57 -6.01 -7.87 -2.02
N GLY A 58 -6.73 -7.23 -1.09
CA GLY A 58 -7.79 -7.84 -0.28
C GLY A 58 -7.33 -8.43 1.06
N LEU A 59 -6.02 -8.51 1.32
CA LEU A 59 -5.47 -8.97 2.61
C LEU A 59 -5.66 -7.92 3.72
N PRO A 60 -5.83 -8.32 5.00
CA PRO A 60 -5.95 -7.37 6.11
C PRO A 60 -4.69 -6.53 6.31
N VAL A 61 -4.87 -5.26 6.66
CA VAL A 61 -3.75 -4.38 7.01
C VAL A 61 -3.18 -4.83 8.35
N GLY A 62 -1.91 -5.23 8.36
CA GLY A 62 -1.21 -5.64 9.57
C GLY A 62 -0.78 -4.45 10.42
N CYS A 63 -0.79 -4.64 11.74
CA CYS A 63 -0.23 -3.68 12.70
C CYS A 63 0.91 -4.30 13.51
N VAL A 64 1.86 -3.48 13.94
CA VAL A 64 2.97 -3.85 14.82
C VAL A 64 2.89 -3.00 16.07
N VAL A 65 2.72 -3.64 17.23
CA VAL A 65 2.71 -2.98 18.54
C VAL A 65 3.89 -3.54 19.34
N PRO A 66 4.81 -2.71 19.84
CA PRO A 66 5.88 -3.19 20.72
C PRO A 66 5.28 -3.73 22.03
N ASP A 67 5.95 -4.69 22.65
CA ASP A 67 5.60 -5.25 23.97
C ASP A 67 6.03 -4.33 25.13
N PHE A 68 6.50 -3.12 24.83
CA PHE A 68 6.93 -2.10 25.78
C PHE A 68 6.40 -0.72 25.39
N THR A 69 6.28 0.16 26.38
CA THR A 69 5.96 1.59 26.19
C THR A 69 7.22 2.43 25.97
N THR A 70 7.07 3.53 25.24
CA THR A 70 8.16 4.43 24.87
C THR A 70 8.09 5.73 25.66
N GLY A 71 8.99 5.91 26.63
CA GLY A 71 9.06 7.09 27.49
C GLY A 71 10.34 7.93 27.32
N GLY A 72 11.24 7.53 26.42
CA GLY A 72 12.45 8.30 26.09
C GLY A 72 13.18 7.77 24.87
N ALA A 73 14.26 8.47 24.48
CA ALA A 73 14.97 8.25 23.21
C ALA A 73 15.49 6.82 22.98
N ALA A 74 15.97 6.14 24.04
CA ALA A 74 16.48 4.77 23.91
C ALA A 74 15.37 3.75 23.55
N GLU A 75 14.17 3.93 24.11
CA GLU A 75 13.00 3.11 23.80
C GLU A 75 12.46 3.47 22.42
N ALA A 76 12.50 4.74 22.03
CA ALA A 76 12.10 5.20 20.70
C ALA A 76 12.98 4.57 19.61
N ALA A 77 14.31 4.60 19.78
CA ALA A 77 15.26 3.95 18.86
C ALA A 77 15.03 2.43 18.74
N ARG A 78 14.72 1.76 19.87
CA ARG A 78 14.39 0.33 19.88
C ARG A 78 13.09 0.04 19.12
N CYS A 79 12.09 0.90 19.28
CA CYS A 79 10.81 0.78 18.58
C CYS A 79 10.98 1.01 17.06
N SER A 80 11.73 2.02 16.65
CA SER A 80 12.03 2.26 15.22
C SER A 80 12.79 1.09 14.59
N GLU A 81 13.71 0.44 15.31
CA GLU A 81 14.40 -0.76 14.83
C GLU A 81 13.46 -1.98 14.67
N LEU A 82 12.53 -2.18 15.62
CA LEU A 82 11.47 -3.19 15.48
C LEU A 82 10.61 -2.91 14.24
N PHE A 83 10.14 -1.67 14.10
CA PHE A 83 9.31 -1.23 12.98
C PHE A 83 10.00 -1.43 11.63
N ARG A 84 11.29 -1.10 11.55
CA ARG A 84 12.11 -1.34 10.35
C ARG A 84 12.18 -2.82 9.98
N LYS A 85 12.40 -3.71 10.95
CA LYS A 85 12.46 -5.17 10.73
C LYS A 85 11.12 -5.76 10.31
N GLU A 86 10.03 -5.21 10.82
CA GLU A 86 8.67 -5.69 10.56
C GLU A 86 8.02 -5.11 9.29
N GLY A 87 8.72 -4.25 8.56
CA GLY A 87 8.19 -3.63 7.33
C GLY A 87 7.09 -2.60 7.61
N VAL A 88 7.22 -1.84 8.71
CA VAL A 88 6.30 -0.74 9.01
C VAL A 88 6.52 0.40 8.02
N GLY A 89 5.43 0.81 7.37
CA GLY A 89 5.44 1.91 6.40
C GLY A 89 4.90 3.23 6.94
N ALA A 90 4.25 3.22 8.11
CA ALA A 90 3.71 4.42 8.77
C ALA A 90 3.48 4.17 10.27
N VAL A 91 3.50 5.24 11.08
CA VAL A 91 3.42 5.15 12.54
C VAL A 91 2.24 5.96 13.09
N ILE A 92 1.57 5.41 14.09
CA ILE A 92 0.61 6.11 14.94
C ILE A 92 1.12 6.05 16.38
N ASP A 93 1.52 7.19 16.93
CA ASP A 93 1.79 7.30 18.35
C ASP A 93 0.46 7.42 19.10
N VAL A 94 0.29 6.69 20.20
CA VAL A 94 -0.90 6.76 21.05
C VAL A 94 -0.51 7.02 22.49
N THR A 95 -1.25 7.88 23.17
CA THR A 95 -1.04 8.10 24.60
C THR A 95 -2.26 8.63 25.33
N ARG A 96 -2.28 8.36 26.64
CA ARG A 96 -3.22 8.93 27.61
C ARG A 96 -2.58 9.99 28.51
N CYS A 97 -1.31 10.36 28.31
CA CYS A 97 -0.57 11.20 29.27
C CYS A 97 0.45 12.16 28.61
N TRP A 98 1.13 12.94 29.45
CA TRP A 98 2.31 13.70 29.02
C TRP A 98 3.46 12.76 28.67
N CYS A 99 4.19 13.07 27.59
CA CYS A 99 5.44 12.39 27.25
C CYS A 99 6.46 13.41 26.73
N TYR A 100 7.74 13.03 26.66
CA TYR A 100 8.82 13.92 26.19
C TYR A 100 8.85 13.99 24.65
N ALA A 101 7.95 14.81 24.10
CA ALA A 101 7.68 15.00 22.67
C ALA A 101 8.89 14.85 21.73
N ALA A 102 9.86 15.76 21.81
CA ALA A 102 11.01 15.81 20.91
C ALA A 102 11.99 14.63 21.06
N GLU A 103 11.95 13.92 22.21
CA GLU A 103 12.82 12.76 22.45
C GLU A 103 12.27 11.47 21.82
N ILE A 104 10.97 11.45 21.50
CA ILE A 104 10.25 10.22 21.14
C ILE A 104 9.75 10.23 19.69
N ILE A 105 9.44 11.40 19.13
CA ILE A 105 8.84 11.53 17.79
C ILE A 105 9.59 10.70 16.74
N GLU A 106 8.87 10.04 15.82
CA GLU A 106 9.50 9.35 14.69
C GLU A 106 10.35 10.34 13.90
N LEU A 107 11.52 9.95 13.40
CA LEU A 107 12.50 10.84 12.76
C LEU A 107 12.72 10.54 11.28
N ASP A 108 12.28 9.39 10.74
CA ASP A 108 12.39 9.09 9.32
C ASP A 108 11.55 10.08 8.50
N PRO A 109 12.12 11.02 7.71
CA PRO A 109 11.34 12.05 7.04
C PRO A 109 10.34 11.52 6.00
N TRP A 110 10.46 10.26 5.60
CA TRP A 110 9.61 9.64 4.58
C TRP A 110 8.43 8.87 5.15
N MET A 111 8.39 8.63 6.45
CA MET A 111 7.36 7.81 7.08
C MET A 111 6.14 8.67 7.45
N PRO A 112 4.93 8.41 6.90
CA PRO A 112 3.73 9.08 7.37
C PRO A 112 3.53 8.83 8.87
N ARG A 113 3.21 9.88 9.62
CA ARG A 113 3.02 9.80 11.07
C ARG A 113 1.77 10.50 11.54
N ALA A 114 1.09 9.87 12.50
CA ALA A 114 0.00 10.47 13.24
C ALA A 114 0.23 10.32 14.74
N ILE A 115 -0.43 11.19 15.50
CA ILE A 115 -0.45 11.09 16.96
C ILE A 115 -1.91 11.15 17.41
N TRP A 116 -2.34 10.16 18.18
CA TRP A 116 -3.60 10.16 18.90
C TRP A 116 -3.37 10.45 20.37
N GLY A 117 -3.68 11.69 20.77
CA GLY A 117 -3.71 12.10 22.17
C GLY A 117 -5.10 11.91 22.76
N PHE A 118 -5.22 11.10 23.80
CA PHE A 118 -6.48 10.91 24.53
C PHE A 118 -6.99 12.24 25.11
N ASN A 119 -8.29 12.50 24.94
CA ASN A 119 -8.94 13.70 25.46
C ASN A 119 -9.44 13.48 26.90
N GLY A 120 -8.51 13.23 27.82
CA GLY A 120 -8.78 13.11 29.26
C GLY A 120 -8.34 14.35 30.04
N THR A 121 -8.81 14.48 31.28
CA THR A 121 -8.48 15.63 32.14
C THR A 121 -7.40 15.33 33.17
N LYS A 122 -7.26 14.09 33.66
CA LYS A 122 -6.34 13.80 34.77
C LYS A 122 -4.90 13.69 34.27
N LYS A 123 -4.73 13.18 33.05
CA LYS A 123 -3.43 13.00 32.41
C LYS A 123 -3.42 13.70 31.06
N PRO A 124 -2.41 14.53 30.76
CA PRO A 124 -2.51 15.51 29.70
C PRO A 124 -2.11 14.96 28.32
N GLY A 125 -2.84 13.94 27.83
CA GLY A 125 -2.59 13.31 26.52
C GLY A 125 -2.71 14.27 25.33
N ALA A 126 -3.70 15.17 25.35
CA ALA A 126 -3.87 16.23 24.36
C ALA A 126 -2.71 17.25 24.35
N VAL A 127 -2.07 17.46 25.51
CA VAL A 127 -0.92 18.37 25.63
C VAL A 127 0.32 17.74 25.01
N TYR A 128 0.53 16.43 25.19
CA TYR A 128 1.55 15.71 24.43
C TYR A 128 1.31 15.81 22.93
N LEU A 129 0.07 15.59 22.46
CA LEU A 129 -0.28 15.72 21.05
C LEU A 129 0.12 17.10 20.48
N ALA A 130 -0.23 18.18 21.18
CA ALA A 130 0.15 19.53 20.76
C ALA A 130 1.67 19.74 20.76
N GLY A 131 2.37 19.30 21.82
CA GLY A 131 3.82 19.43 21.96
C GLY A 131 4.60 18.65 20.91
N ALA A 132 4.23 17.39 20.66
CA ALA A 132 4.85 16.55 19.64
C ALA A 132 4.56 17.04 18.23
N SER A 133 3.36 17.57 17.97
CA SER A 133 3.06 18.22 16.69
C SER A 133 3.92 19.47 16.46
N ALA A 134 4.12 20.29 17.50
CA ALA A 134 4.98 21.47 17.42
C ALA A 134 6.45 21.10 17.18
N ALA A 135 6.94 20.06 17.87
CA ALA A 135 8.27 19.52 17.64
C ALA A 135 8.44 19.02 16.19
N GLY A 136 7.43 18.31 15.66
CA GLY A 136 7.41 17.88 14.26
C GLY A 136 7.53 19.04 13.28
N VAL A 137 6.72 20.10 13.45
CA VAL A 137 6.81 21.32 12.62
C VAL A 137 8.20 21.94 12.70
N GLN A 138 8.77 22.06 13.89
CA GLN A 138 10.11 22.63 14.08
C GLN A 138 11.21 21.81 13.39
N MET A 139 11.05 20.48 13.32
CA MET A 139 12.00 19.56 12.70
C MET A 139 11.74 19.33 11.20
N GLY A 140 10.70 19.92 10.61
CA GLY A 140 10.30 19.65 9.22
C GLY A 140 9.69 18.27 9.01
N LEU A 141 9.08 17.70 10.05
CA LEU A 141 8.43 16.39 10.08
C LEU A 141 6.92 16.56 10.22
N PRO A 142 6.13 16.49 9.12
CA PRO A 142 4.68 16.68 9.19
C PRO A 142 4.00 15.63 10.08
N VAL A 143 3.09 16.07 10.96
CA VAL A 143 2.35 15.21 11.91
C VAL A 143 0.86 15.38 11.73
N PHE A 144 0.14 14.27 11.52
CA PHE A 144 -1.32 14.24 11.59
C PHE A 144 -1.78 14.20 13.04
N LYS A 145 -2.69 15.12 13.41
CA LYS A 145 -3.27 15.19 14.75
C LYS A 145 -4.58 14.44 14.79
N ILE A 146 -4.70 13.49 15.71
CA ILE A 146 -5.94 12.75 15.98
C ILE A 146 -6.38 13.15 17.39
N TYR A 147 -7.49 13.87 17.47
CA TYR A 147 -8.05 14.37 18.72
C TYR A 147 -9.57 14.22 18.70
N GLY A 148 -10.12 13.62 19.76
CA GLY A 148 -11.56 13.47 19.93
C GLY A 148 -12.19 14.77 20.41
N ARG A 149 -13.37 15.10 19.89
CA ARG A 149 -14.08 16.34 20.26
C ARG A 149 -14.49 16.39 21.72
N ASP A 150 -14.98 15.27 22.24
CA ASP A 150 -15.55 15.18 23.57
C ASP A 150 -14.51 14.67 24.58
N VAL A 151 -14.57 15.19 25.80
CA VAL A 151 -13.74 14.71 26.91
C VAL A 151 -14.21 13.31 27.30
N GLN A 152 -13.26 12.38 27.47
CA GLN A 152 -13.51 11.01 27.88
C GLN A 152 -13.04 10.77 29.32
N ASP A 153 -13.76 9.92 30.05
CA ASP A 153 -13.36 9.48 31.38
C ASP A 153 -12.10 8.60 31.32
N GLU A 154 -11.27 8.65 32.36
CA GLU A 154 -9.97 7.95 32.39
C GLU A 154 -10.06 6.43 32.26
N ASN A 155 -11.21 5.86 32.59
CA ASN A 155 -11.55 4.45 32.53
C ASN A 155 -12.41 4.09 31.31
N ASP A 156 -12.66 5.06 30.41
CA ASP A 156 -13.21 4.81 29.09
C ASP A 156 -12.10 4.43 28.10
N PHE A 157 -12.21 3.21 27.58
CA PHE A 157 -11.31 2.61 26.59
C PHE A 157 -11.96 2.50 25.21
N SER A 158 -13.17 3.03 25.03
CA SER A 158 -13.81 3.09 23.72
C SER A 158 -13.07 4.08 22.81
N ILE A 159 -13.06 3.77 21.51
CA ILE A 159 -12.56 4.69 20.47
C ILE A 159 -13.77 5.49 19.96
N PRO A 160 -13.82 6.82 20.21
CA PRO A 160 -14.91 7.67 19.72
C PRO A 160 -15.07 7.60 18.20
N GLY A 161 -16.28 7.86 17.70
CA GLY A 161 -16.59 7.77 16.27
C GLY A 161 -15.73 8.70 15.40
N ASP A 162 -15.46 9.91 15.88
CA ASP A 162 -14.63 10.90 15.17
C ASP A 162 -13.13 10.57 15.21
N VAL A 163 -12.63 10.00 16.32
CA VAL A 163 -11.28 9.46 16.42
C VAL A 163 -11.11 8.25 15.50
N ARG A 164 -12.08 7.34 15.49
CA ARG A 164 -12.12 6.17 14.61
C ARG A 164 -11.98 6.56 13.14
N GLU A 165 -12.78 7.54 12.71
CA GLU A 165 -12.73 8.06 11.33
C GLU A 165 -11.35 8.62 10.98
N GLN A 166 -10.74 9.40 11.88
CA GLN A 166 -9.42 9.98 11.70
C GLN A 166 -8.32 8.91 11.61
N ILE A 167 -8.33 7.91 12.50
CA ILE A 167 -7.38 6.79 12.48
C ILE A 167 -7.49 6.02 11.16
N LEU A 168 -8.70 5.63 10.78
CA LEU A 168 -8.91 4.83 9.56
C LEU A 168 -8.59 5.62 8.28
N ARG A 169 -8.88 6.93 8.25
CA ARG A 169 -8.52 7.80 7.13
C ARG A 169 -7.00 7.92 6.98
N PHE A 170 -6.30 8.21 8.08
CA PHE A 170 -4.85 8.28 8.09
C PHE A 170 -4.23 6.95 7.65
N ALA A 171 -4.61 5.85 8.31
CA ALA A 171 -4.05 4.53 8.03
C ALA A 171 -4.28 4.12 6.56
N ARG A 172 -5.47 4.36 5.99
CA ARG A 172 -5.75 4.09 4.57
C ARG A 172 -4.84 4.87 3.64
N ALA A 173 -4.67 6.17 3.86
CA ALA A 173 -3.81 7.01 3.04
C ALA A 173 -2.34 6.61 3.18
N ALA A 174 -1.90 6.35 4.42
CA ALA A 174 -0.53 5.98 4.73
C ALA A 174 -0.14 4.62 4.10
N ILE A 175 -1.03 3.62 4.13
CA ILE A 175 -0.80 2.34 3.45
C ILE A 175 -0.71 2.51 1.93
N ALA A 176 -1.52 3.40 1.33
CA ALA A 176 -1.43 3.67 -0.10
C ALA A 176 -0.05 4.26 -0.47
N VAL A 177 0.43 5.22 0.30
CA VAL A 177 1.78 5.81 0.12
C VAL A 177 2.86 4.75 0.30
N ALA A 178 2.79 3.95 1.37
CA ALA A 178 3.77 2.91 1.66
C ALA A 178 3.80 1.79 0.61
N ALA A 179 2.64 1.43 0.03
CA ALA A 179 2.53 0.37 -0.97
C ALA A 179 3.08 0.77 -2.35
N MET A 180 3.11 2.06 -2.67
CA MET A 180 3.74 2.53 -3.92
C MET A 180 5.28 2.47 -3.83
N ARG A 181 5.85 2.77 -2.66
CA ARG A 181 7.29 2.91 -2.50
C ARG A 181 8.03 1.60 -2.81
N GLY A 182 9.00 1.67 -3.72
CA GLY A 182 9.78 0.51 -4.15
C GLY A 182 9.08 -0.40 -5.17
N SER A 183 7.85 -0.11 -5.56
CA SER A 183 7.19 -0.76 -6.71
C SER A 183 7.56 -0.08 -8.04
N SER A 184 7.09 -0.63 -9.15
CA SER A 184 7.35 -0.08 -10.50
C SER A 184 6.09 0.41 -11.19
N TYR A 185 6.24 1.40 -12.07
CA TYR A 185 5.34 1.65 -13.19
C TYR A 185 5.96 1.06 -14.45
N LEU A 186 5.22 0.23 -15.19
CA LEU A 186 5.71 -0.39 -16.43
C LEU A 186 5.14 0.30 -17.67
N SER A 187 6.01 0.92 -18.47
CA SER A 187 5.67 1.46 -19.79
C SER A 187 5.85 0.38 -20.86
N MET A 188 4.76 -0.09 -21.44
CA MET A 188 4.76 -1.01 -22.58
C MET A 188 4.61 -0.19 -23.87
N GLY A 189 5.75 0.15 -24.46
CA GLY A 189 5.92 1.19 -25.47
C GLY A 189 6.35 2.53 -24.85
N GLY A 190 6.23 3.60 -25.62
CA GLY A 190 6.53 4.98 -25.24
C GLY A 190 5.33 5.92 -25.43
N VAL A 191 5.57 7.04 -26.10
CA VAL A 191 4.54 8.08 -26.31
C VAL A 191 3.52 7.63 -27.34
N SER A 192 2.22 7.69 -27.01
CA SER A 192 1.14 7.47 -27.98
C SER A 192 0.63 8.80 -28.51
N MET A 193 0.70 9.01 -29.83
CA MET A 193 0.08 10.13 -30.55
C MET A 193 0.36 11.54 -29.97
N GLY A 194 1.52 11.75 -29.34
CA GLY A 194 1.89 13.04 -28.74
C GLY A 194 1.16 13.37 -27.44
N ILE A 195 0.51 12.40 -26.78
CA ILE A 195 -0.17 12.60 -25.50
C ILE A 195 0.85 12.86 -24.40
N ALA A 196 0.81 14.06 -23.80
CA ALA A 196 1.75 14.47 -22.76
C ALA A 196 1.83 13.49 -21.58
N GLY A 197 0.69 12.93 -21.13
CA GLY A 197 0.66 11.94 -20.05
C GLY A 197 1.33 10.60 -20.37
N SER A 198 1.63 10.32 -21.65
CA SER A 198 2.40 9.14 -22.07
C SER A 198 3.91 9.42 -22.18
N MET A 199 4.33 10.69 -22.02
CA MET A 199 5.73 11.05 -21.80
C MET A 199 6.06 10.76 -20.34
N VAL A 200 6.48 9.52 -20.05
CA VAL A 200 6.69 9.07 -18.66
C VAL A 200 7.77 9.92 -17.99
N ASP A 201 7.36 10.67 -16.96
CA ASP A 201 8.25 11.47 -16.13
C ASP A 201 8.82 10.63 -14.98
N HIS A 202 10.06 10.15 -15.19
CA HIS A 202 10.78 9.35 -14.21
C HIS A 202 10.98 10.06 -12.86
N ASP A 203 11.22 11.37 -12.88
CA ASP A 203 11.50 12.14 -11.68
C ASP A 203 10.24 12.31 -10.83
N PHE A 204 9.06 12.43 -11.46
CA PHE A 204 7.79 12.37 -10.75
C PHE A 204 7.63 11.05 -9.97
N PHE A 205 7.77 9.90 -10.65
CA PHE A 205 7.62 8.59 -10.01
C PHE A 205 8.63 8.38 -8.89
N ARG A 206 9.90 8.73 -9.12
CA ARG A 206 10.97 8.57 -8.13
C ARG A 206 10.79 9.52 -6.94
N ALA A 207 10.59 10.82 -7.18
CA ALA A 207 10.64 11.83 -6.13
C ALA A 207 9.36 11.89 -5.30
N TYR A 208 8.19 11.70 -5.91
CA TYR A 208 6.91 11.82 -5.23
C TYR A 208 6.36 10.49 -4.73
N LEU A 209 6.51 9.43 -5.53
CA LEU A 209 5.90 8.13 -5.23
C LEU A 209 6.92 7.11 -4.69
N GLY A 210 8.21 7.41 -4.80
CA GLY A 210 9.28 6.47 -4.48
C GLY A 210 9.24 5.20 -5.34
N MET A 211 8.69 5.31 -6.55
CA MET A 211 8.52 4.22 -7.51
C MET A 211 9.67 4.18 -8.52
N ARG A 212 9.89 2.99 -9.10
CA ARG A 212 10.69 2.81 -10.32
C ARG A 212 9.82 3.00 -11.56
N THR A 213 10.48 3.20 -12.68
CA THR A 213 9.88 3.20 -14.01
C THR A 213 10.61 2.17 -14.85
N GLU A 214 9.87 1.18 -15.34
CA GLU A 214 10.36 0.10 -16.19
C GLU A 214 9.82 0.26 -17.61
N TYR A 215 10.58 -0.22 -18.60
CA TYR A 215 10.29 0.01 -20.02
C TYR A 215 10.47 -1.26 -20.82
N VAL A 216 9.45 -1.60 -21.59
CA VAL A 216 9.54 -2.64 -22.62
C VAL A 216 8.99 -2.06 -23.91
N ASP A 217 9.71 -2.25 -25.02
CA ASP A 217 9.15 -1.94 -26.33
C ASP A 217 8.00 -2.92 -26.66
N MET A 218 7.02 -2.48 -27.47
CA MET A 218 5.89 -3.34 -27.83
C MET A 218 6.31 -4.55 -28.68
N SER A 219 7.52 -4.58 -29.25
CA SER A 219 8.10 -5.79 -29.86
C SER A 219 8.25 -6.96 -28.89
N GLU A 220 8.27 -6.72 -27.57
CA GLU A 220 8.25 -7.80 -26.58
C GLU A 220 6.95 -8.61 -26.64
N PHE A 221 5.82 -7.96 -26.94
CA PHE A 221 4.56 -8.68 -27.18
C PHE A 221 4.66 -9.56 -28.42
N VAL A 222 5.24 -9.05 -29.51
CA VAL A 222 5.46 -9.84 -30.74
C VAL A 222 6.32 -11.06 -30.42
N ARG A 223 7.44 -10.87 -29.72
CA ARG A 223 8.34 -11.97 -29.31
C ARG A 223 7.59 -13.02 -28.50
N ARG A 224 6.83 -12.62 -27.47
CA ARG A 224 6.11 -13.57 -26.60
C ARG A 224 4.97 -14.28 -27.33
N LEU A 225 4.23 -13.58 -28.20
CA LEU A 225 3.13 -14.19 -28.96
C LEU A 225 3.65 -15.21 -29.98
N GLU A 226 4.69 -14.86 -30.75
CA GLU A 226 5.23 -15.73 -31.80
C GLU A 226 6.01 -16.93 -31.23
N ARG A 227 6.72 -16.74 -30.12
CA ARG A 227 7.49 -17.79 -29.47
C ARG A 227 6.72 -18.59 -28.42
N GLY A 228 5.44 -18.26 -28.19
CA GLY A 228 4.60 -18.98 -27.22
C GLY A 228 5.01 -18.78 -25.76
N ILE A 229 5.50 -17.58 -25.40
CA ILE A 229 5.99 -17.25 -24.05
C ILE A 229 4.82 -16.71 -23.21
N TYR A 230 3.88 -17.62 -22.91
CA TYR A 230 2.71 -17.43 -22.07
C TYR A 230 2.16 -18.82 -21.70
N ASP A 231 1.36 -18.93 -20.62
CA ASP A 231 0.74 -20.21 -20.25
C ASP A 231 -0.32 -20.62 -21.29
N ALA A 232 -0.02 -21.66 -22.08
CA ALA A 232 -0.92 -22.18 -23.10
C ALA A 232 -2.17 -22.87 -22.50
N GLU A 233 -2.06 -23.49 -21.32
CA GLU A 233 -3.21 -24.11 -20.65
C GLU A 233 -4.16 -23.05 -20.11
N GLU A 234 -3.62 -21.96 -19.57
CA GLU A 234 -4.41 -20.81 -19.17
C GLU A 234 -5.06 -20.13 -20.37
N PHE A 235 -4.34 -19.97 -21.47
CA PHE A 235 -4.87 -19.40 -22.70
C PHE A 235 -6.11 -20.15 -23.21
N GLU A 236 -6.09 -21.48 -23.24
CA GLU A 236 -7.26 -22.26 -23.67
C GLU A 236 -8.47 -22.04 -22.75
N LYS A 237 -8.25 -22.06 -21.43
CA LYS A 237 -9.31 -21.77 -20.43
C LYS A 237 -9.85 -20.35 -20.59
N ALA A 238 -8.98 -19.38 -20.84
CA ALA A 238 -9.35 -17.99 -21.06
C ALA A 238 -10.17 -17.84 -22.35
N MET A 239 -9.81 -18.53 -23.43
CA MET A 239 -10.56 -18.53 -24.69
C MET A 239 -11.94 -19.17 -24.53
N GLU A 240 -12.07 -20.28 -23.80
CA GLU A 240 -13.37 -20.86 -23.45
C GLU A 240 -14.24 -19.86 -22.68
N TRP A 241 -13.65 -19.18 -21.69
CA TRP A 241 -14.33 -18.15 -20.92
C TRP A 241 -14.78 -16.98 -21.81
N VAL A 242 -13.91 -16.47 -22.68
CA VAL A 242 -14.24 -15.38 -23.61
C VAL A 242 -15.39 -15.78 -24.53
N ARG A 243 -15.35 -16.97 -25.14
CA ARG A 243 -16.44 -17.46 -26.00
C ARG A 243 -17.78 -17.56 -25.27
N ALA A 244 -17.76 -17.94 -24.00
CA ALA A 244 -18.98 -18.09 -23.20
C ALA A 244 -19.53 -16.76 -22.65
N ASN A 245 -18.68 -15.75 -22.44
CA ASN A 245 -19.04 -14.56 -21.67
C ASN A 245 -18.91 -13.23 -22.44
N CYS A 246 -18.14 -13.18 -23.53
CA CYS A 246 -17.91 -11.98 -24.33
C CYS A 246 -18.69 -12.07 -25.64
N ALA A 247 -19.93 -11.59 -25.64
CA ALA A 247 -20.75 -11.56 -26.85
C ALA A 247 -20.24 -10.53 -27.86
N GLU A 248 -20.01 -10.96 -29.10
CA GLU A 248 -19.75 -10.05 -30.21
C GLU A 248 -20.99 -9.24 -30.58
N THR A 249 -20.77 -8.00 -30.99
CA THR A 249 -21.83 -7.12 -31.50
C THR A 249 -21.71 -6.93 -33.01
N ALA A 250 -22.72 -6.31 -33.63
CA ALA A 250 -22.69 -6.05 -35.06
C ALA A 250 -21.53 -5.13 -35.44
N ASP A 251 -20.74 -5.53 -36.46
CA ASP A 251 -19.59 -4.77 -36.94
C ASP A 251 -20.03 -3.48 -37.66
N PRO A 252 -19.75 -2.28 -37.10
CA PRO A 252 -20.15 -1.01 -37.68
C PRO A 252 -19.26 -0.58 -38.87
N ASN A 253 -18.15 -1.28 -39.13
CA ASN A 253 -17.25 -0.93 -40.21
C ASN A 253 -17.95 -1.02 -41.58
N PRO A 254 -17.57 -0.19 -42.57
CA PRO A 254 -17.99 -0.35 -43.96
C PRO A 254 -17.62 -1.74 -44.50
N ALA A 255 -18.50 -2.33 -45.33
CA ALA A 255 -18.35 -3.70 -45.82
C ALA A 255 -16.97 -4.00 -46.46
N GLY A 256 -16.35 -3.02 -47.12
CA GLY A 256 -15.05 -3.17 -47.77
C GLY A 256 -13.85 -3.33 -46.83
N ILE A 257 -13.99 -2.98 -45.54
CA ILE A 257 -12.90 -3.12 -44.55
C ILE A 257 -13.26 -4.07 -43.41
N ARG A 258 -14.44 -4.70 -43.44
CA ARG A 258 -14.83 -5.70 -42.46
C ARG A 258 -13.90 -6.90 -42.53
N ARG A 259 -13.46 -7.37 -41.36
CA ARG A 259 -12.64 -8.57 -41.23
C ARG A 259 -13.53 -9.80 -41.37
N ASN A 260 -13.01 -10.85 -42.00
CA ASN A 260 -13.74 -12.11 -42.12
C ASN A 260 -13.70 -12.89 -40.79
N ARG A 261 -14.55 -13.92 -40.65
CA ARG A 261 -14.67 -14.71 -39.41
C ARG A 261 -13.34 -15.31 -38.94
N ARG A 262 -12.48 -15.76 -39.86
CA ARG A 262 -11.15 -16.32 -39.52
C ARG A 262 -10.23 -15.24 -38.93
N GLN A 263 -10.25 -14.04 -39.50
CA GLN A 263 -9.48 -12.90 -39.01
C GLN A 263 -9.98 -12.44 -37.63
N LEU A 264 -11.30 -12.32 -37.44
CA LEU A 264 -11.91 -11.94 -36.16
C LEU A 264 -11.57 -12.93 -35.04
N ASN A 265 -11.63 -14.24 -35.33
CA ASN A 265 -11.21 -15.26 -34.37
C ASN A 265 -9.72 -15.10 -34.00
N GLY A 266 -8.86 -14.80 -34.98
CA GLY A 266 -7.45 -14.50 -34.73
C GLY A 266 -7.25 -13.24 -33.89
N ASP A 267 -8.06 -12.21 -34.07
CA ASP A 267 -8.01 -10.99 -33.26
C ASP A 267 -8.37 -11.26 -31.80
N TRP A 268 -9.34 -12.14 -31.54
CA TRP A 268 -9.67 -12.61 -30.18
C TRP A 268 -8.50 -13.35 -29.54
N GLU A 269 -7.88 -14.29 -30.27
CA GLU A 269 -6.72 -15.03 -29.77
C GLU A 269 -5.57 -14.09 -29.41
N VAL A 270 -5.26 -13.13 -30.28
CA VAL A 270 -4.22 -12.12 -30.03
C VAL A 270 -4.59 -11.26 -28.82
N SER A 271 -5.84 -10.81 -28.71
CA SER A 271 -6.30 -9.96 -27.60
C SER A 271 -6.16 -10.67 -26.24
N VAL A 272 -6.52 -11.96 -26.18
CA VAL A 272 -6.36 -12.74 -24.94
C VAL A 272 -4.88 -12.96 -24.62
N LYS A 273 -4.04 -13.30 -25.61
CA LYS A 273 -2.59 -13.44 -25.41
C LYS A 273 -1.95 -12.14 -24.95
N MET A 274 -2.38 -10.99 -25.48
CA MET A 274 -1.92 -9.68 -25.03
C MET A 274 -2.27 -9.44 -23.55
N ALA A 275 -3.48 -9.79 -23.11
CA ALA A 275 -3.86 -9.66 -21.71
C ALA A 275 -3.00 -10.54 -20.78
N LEU A 276 -2.72 -11.78 -21.18
CA LEU A 276 -1.84 -12.69 -20.44
C LEU A 276 -0.41 -12.15 -20.37
N VAL A 277 0.16 -11.77 -21.52
CA VAL A 277 1.52 -11.23 -21.59
C VAL A 277 1.67 -9.94 -20.79
N ALA A 278 0.70 -9.01 -20.89
CA ALA A 278 0.73 -7.77 -20.12
C ALA A 278 0.74 -8.05 -18.61
N ARG A 279 -0.11 -8.98 -18.14
CA ARG A 279 -0.14 -9.39 -16.73
C ARG A 279 1.19 -10.02 -16.30
N ASP A 280 1.73 -10.94 -17.10
CA ASP A 280 2.98 -11.64 -16.79
C ASP A 280 4.17 -10.67 -16.78
N LEU A 281 4.18 -9.67 -17.67
CA LEU A 281 5.16 -8.58 -17.65
C LEU A 281 5.09 -7.77 -16.35
N MET A 282 3.89 -7.49 -15.84
CA MET A 282 3.71 -6.70 -14.62
C MET A 282 4.14 -7.45 -13.35
N ALA A 283 3.58 -8.65 -13.15
CA ALA A 283 3.63 -9.36 -11.87
C ALA A 283 4.45 -10.67 -11.90
N GLY A 284 5.01 -11.02 -13.05
CA GLY A 284 5.66 -12.31 -13.24
C GLY A 284 4.66 -13.46 -13.39
N ASN A 285 5.19 -14.64 -13.70
CA ASN A 285 4.42 -15.87 -13.82
C ASN A 285 5.34 -17.09 -13.62
N PRO A 286 5.21 -17.84 -12.50
CA PRO A 286 6.01 -19.04 -12.24
C PRO A 286 5.93 -20.09 -13.34
N LYS A 287 4.83 -20.15 -14.09
CA LYS A 287 4.67 -21.10 -15.21
C LYS A 287 5.69 -20.86 -16.32
N LEU A 288 6.10 -19.61 -16.53
CA LEU A 288 7.14 -19.28 -17.51
C LEU A 288 8.48 -19.89 -17.12
N ALA A 289 8.82 -19.94 -15.83
CA ALA A 289 10.03 -20.61 -15.36
C ALA A 289 9.99 -22.12 -15.64
N GLU A 290 8.84 -22.77 -15.43
CA GLU A 290 8.64 -24.18 -15.77
C GLU A 290 8.82 -24.46 -17.28
N MET A 291 8.50 -23.47 -18.12
CA MET A 291 8.68 -23.52 -19.56
C MET A 291 10.11 -23.19 -20.01
N GLY A 292 11.03 -22.88 -19.09
CA GLY A 292 12.42 -22.51 -19.37
C GLY A 292 12.67 -21.01 -19.58
N HIS A 293 11.64 -20.18 -19.39
CA HIS A 293 11.68 -18.71 -19.51
C HIS A 293 11.86 -18.06 -18.13
N ILE A 294 13.00 -18.33 -17.50
CA ILE A 294 13.29 -17.92 -16.11
C ILE A 294 13.32 -16.40 -15.99
N GLU A 295 13.97 -15.70 -16.92
CA GLU A 295 14.01 -14.24 -16.93
C GLU A 295 12.60 -13.64 -17.05
N GLU A 296 11.78 -14.13 -17.98
CA GLU A 296 10.43 -13.60 -18.20
C GLU A 296 9.47 -13.90 -17.05
N SER A 297 9.77 -14.91 -16.24
CA SER A 297 8.93 -15.32 -15.10
C SER A 297 8.96 -14.34 -13.93
N GLU A 298 10.00 -13.51 -13.80
CA GLU A 298 10.16 -12.56 -12.70
C GLU A 298 9.25 -11.33 -12.85
N GLY A 299 8.90 -10.97 -14.08
CA GLY A 299 8.16 -9.73 -14.38
C GLY A 299 8.94 -8.47 -13.97
N HIS A 300 8.21 -7.36 -13.76
CA HIS A 300 8.80 -6.04 -13.50
C HIS A 300 8.39 -5.43 -12.15
N ASN A 301 7.79 -6.23 -11.26
CA ASN A 301 7.25 -5.79 -9.97
C ASN A 301 6.35 -4.54 -10.09
N ALA A 302 5.52 -4.51 -11.14
CA ALA A 302 4.76 -3.33 -11.51
C ALA A 302 3.42 -3.25 -10.75
N LEU A 303 3.23 -2.17 -9.99
CA LEU A 303 1.93 -1.86 -9.36
C LEU A 303 0.92 -1.37 -10.39
N ALA A 304 1.41 -0.68 -11.42
CA ALA A 304 0.63 -0.10 -12.50
C ALA A 304 1.43 -0.17 -13.81
N ALA A 305 0.73 -0.15 -14.94
CA ALA A 305 1.34 -0.16 -16.26
C ALA A 305 0.53 0.66 -17.26
N GLY A 306 1.14 1.00 -18.40
CA GLY A 306 0.49 1.58 -19.56
C GLY A 306 0.89 0.87 -20.84
N PHE A 307 -0.05 0.73 -21.79
CA PHE A 307 0.18 0.16 -23.11
C PHE A 307 -0.01 1.24 -24.17
N GLN A 308 1.03 1.53 -24.96
CA GLN A 308 1.05 2.63 -25.92
C GLN A 308 -0.02 2.45 -27.02
N GLY A 309 0.02 1.32 -27.74
CA GLY A 309 -0.94 1.00 -28.78
C GLY A 309 -0.80 1.84 -30.06
N GLN A 310 -1.55 2.94 -30.15
CA GLN A 310 -1.69 3.77 -31.36
C GLN A 310 -0.48 4.65 -31.64
#